data_AF-A0A2G5K661-F1
#
_entry.id   AF-A0A2G5K661-F1
#
_cell.length_a   1.000
_cell.length_b   1.000
_cell.length_c   1.000
_cell.angle_alpha   90.00
_cell.angle_beta   90.00
_cell.angle_gamma   90.00
#
_symmetry.space_group_name_H-M   'P 1'
#
loop_
_entity.id
_entity.type
_entity.pdbx_description
1 polymer ?
#
loop_
_entity_poly.entity_id
_entity_poly.type
_entity_poly.pdbx_seq_one_letter_code
_entity_poly.pdbx_strand_id
1 'polypeptide(L)'
;MTERASASTTNGANFDNSPRQKAHIFSLDASYDINRQWTLGGKIGARFSEQDNGDGFVSNNATLGVVNLRYHIVHKWDALVEYRQLHAQDIGTDTGVTTAIYRHVGNNMKIGAGYNFGKFSDDLRDVTYNDKGAFINIIAKF
;
A
#
# COMPACT_ATOMS: atom_id res chain seq x y z
N MET A 1 22.94 11.49 -27.15
CA MET A 1 22.91 10.51 -28.25
C MET A 1 22.89 9.15 -27.57
N THR A 2 21.71 8.68 -27.14
CA THR A 2 20.86 7.63 -27.78
C THR A 2 21.60 6.28 -27.75
N GLU A 3 21.13 5.24 -27.07
CA GLU A 3 19.94 4.46 -27.43
C GLU A 3 19.24 3.79 -26.23
N ARG A 4 17.90 3.66 -26.35
CA ARG A 4 17.06 2.69 -25.63
C ARG A 4 16.78 1.53 -26.60
N ALA A 5 16.72 0.28 -26.13
CA ALA A 5 15.66 -0.68 -26.51
C ALA A 5 15.86 -2.04 -25.82
N SER A 6 14.74 -2.55 -25.33
CA SER A 6 14.49 -3.87 -24.75
C SER A 6 14.57 -4.99 -25.79
N ALA A 7 14.98 -6.21 -25.39
CA ALA A 7 14.30 -7.48 -25.72
C ALA A 7 15.08 -8.69 -25.16
N SER A 8 14.32 -9.58 -24.53
CA SER A 8 14.73 -10.91 -24.04
C SER A 8 15.28 -11.80 -25.17
N THR A 9 16.44 -12.42 -24.94
CA THR A 9 16.89 -13.61 -25.68
C THR A 9 17.31 -14.67 -24.67
N THR A 10 16.48 -15.69 -24.55
CA THR A 10 16.73 -16.92 -23.79
C THR A 10 17.89 -17.68 -24.43
N ASN A 11 19.01 -17.84 -23.73
CA ASN A 11 19.98 -18.91 -23.97
C ASN A 11 20.69 -19.27 -22.65
N GLY A 12 20.59 -20.53 -22.26
CA GLY A 12 20.94 -21.04 -20.95
C GLY A 12 22.43 -21.01 -20.62
N ALA A 13 22.86 -19.97 -19.90
CA ALA A 13 24.06 -19.99 -19.07
C ALA A 13 23.91 -18.97 -17.93
N ASN A 14 23.98 -19.47 -16.70
CA ASN A 14 24.12 -18.74 -15.42
C ASN A 14 22.86 -18.06 -14.85
N PHE A 15 22.02 -18.86 -14.18
CA PHE A 15 21.02 -18.35 -13.22
C PHE A 15 21.63 -17.98 -11.85
N ASP A 16 22.95 -18.00 -11.69
CA ASP A 16 23.60 -17.95 -10.38
C ASP A 16 23.86 -16.54 -9.80
N ASN A 17 23.43 -15.48 -10.48
CA ASN A 17 23.62 -14.10 -10.01
C ASN A 17 22.32 -13.28 -9.94
N SER A 18 21.18 -13.94 -9.71
CA SER A 18 19.99 -13.22 -9.22
C SER A 18 20.12 -13.04 -7.71
N PRO A 19 19.91 -11.83 -7.15
CA PRO A 19 19.88 -11.61 -5.71
C PRO A 19 18.97 -12.65 -5.06
N ARG A 20 19.53 -13.52 -4.23
CA ARG A 20 18.76 -14.55 -3.55
C ARG A 20 17.96 -13.88 -2.45
N GLN A 21 16.67 -13.68 -2.70
CA GLN A 21 15.76 -13.11 -1.73
C GLN A 21 14.74 -14.18 -1.29
N LYS A 22 14.54 -14.30 0.02
CA LYS A 22 13.47 -15.12 0.61
C LYS A 22 12.62 -14.23 1.49
N ALA A 23 11.29 -14.36 1.40
CA ALA A 23 10.38 -13.60 2.23
C ALA A 23 9.19 -14.43 2.71
N HIS A 24 8.81 -14.25 3.96
CA HIS A 24 7.57 -14.76 4.55
C HIS A 24 6.70 -13.57 4.94
N ILE A 25 5.43 -13.59 4.52
CA ILE A 25 4.48 -12.50 4.77
C ILE A 25 3.27 -13.06 5.51
N PHE A 26 2.92 -12.41 6.61
CA PHE A 26 1.75 -12.68 7.41
C PHE A 26 0.88 -11.44 7.45
N SER A 27 -0.43 -11.61 7.35
CA SER A 27 -1.38 -10.51 7.49
C SER A 27 -2.68 -10.97 8.12
N LEU A 28 -3.26 -10.13 8.97
CA LEU A 28 -4.56 -10.32 9.58
C LEU A 28 -5.39 -9.05 9.37
N ASP A 29 -6.60 -9.23 8.87
CA ASP A 29 -7.58 -8.16 8.63
C ASP A 29 -8.84 -8.48 9.41
N ALA A 30 -9.42 -7.46 10.06
CA ALA A 30 -10.67 -7.56 10.79
C ALA A 30 -11.50 -6.30 10.62
N SER A 31 -12.82 -6.45 10.66
CA SER A 31 -13.74 -5.31 10.68
C SER A 31 -14.96 -5.60 11.53
N TYR A 32 -15.49 -4.55 12.14
CA TYR A 32 -16.65 -4.58 13.01
C TYR A 32 -17.61 -3.43 12.68
N ASP A 33 -18.87 -3.78 12.45
CA ASP A 33 -19.94 -2.81 12.28
C ASP A 33 -20.40 -2.34 13.66
N ILE A 34 -19.99 -1.13 14.04
CA ILE A 34 -20.37 -0.51 15.32
C ILE A 34 -21.88 -0.28 15.34
N ASN A 35 -22.42 0.19 14.21
CA ASN A 35 -23.85 0.34 13.99
C ASN A 35 -24.13 0.38 12.47
N ARG A 36 -25.38 0.64 12.08
CA ARG A 36 -25.80 0.69 10.67
C ARG A 36 -25.06 1.72 9.82
N GLN A 37 -24.40 2.69 10.44
CA GLN A 37 -23.73 3.79 9.75
C GLN A 37 -22.21 3.70 9.86
N TRP A 38 -21.66 3.11 10.92
CA TRP A 38 -20.22 3.12 11.17
C TRP A 38 -19.62 1.72 11.17
N THR A 39 -18.56 1.54 10.39
CA THR A 39 -17.73 0.34 10.40
C THR A 39 -16.30 0.69 10.74
N LEU A 40 -15.75 0.04 11.77
CA LEU A 40 -14.34 0.13 12.12
C LEU A 40 -13.60 -1.07 11.53
N GLY A 41 -12.47 -0.85 10.90
CA GLY A 41 -11.61 -1.90 10.36
C GLY A 41 -10.17 -1.72 10.81
N GLY A 42 -9.44 -2.83 10.82
CA GLY A 42 -8.03 -2.85 11.14
C GLY A 42 -7.31 -3.96 10.39
N LYS A 43 -6.06 -3.68 10.03
CA LYS A 43 -5.12 -4.62 9.43
C LYS A 43 -3.82 -4.59 10.18
N ILE A 44 -3.23 -5.75 10.40
CA ILE A 44 -1.83 -5.87 10.78
C ILE A 44 -1.12 -6.81 9.82
N GLY A 45 0.14 -6.53 9.53
CA GLY A 45 0.97 -7.36 8.66
C GLY A 45 2.42 -7.37 9.12
N ALA A 46 3.12 -8.45 8.84
CA ALA A 46 4.55 -8.59 9.08
C ALA A 46 5.19 -9.31 7.89
N ARG A 47 6.33 -8.80 7.43
CA ARG A 47 7.18 -9.38 6.41
C ARG A 47 8.54 -9.65 7.02
N PHE A 48 8.99 -10.89 6.91
CA PHE A 48 10.34 -11.30 7.27
C PHE A 48 11.07 -11.65 5.99
N SER A 49 12.16 -10.94 5.68
CA SER A 49 12.90 -11.22 4.45
C SER A 49 14.40 -11.18 4.64
N GLU A 50 15.09 -11.99 3.86
CA GLU A 50 16.55 -12.02 3.74
C GLU A 50 16.91 -11.77 2.29
N GLN A 51 17.85 -10.87 2.05
CA GLN A 51 18.36 -10.53 0.72
C GLN A 51 19.87 -10.67 0.68
N ASP A 52 20.39 -11.41 -0.29
CA ASP A 52 21.83 -11.48 -0.57
C ASP A 52 22.27 -10.24 -1.37
N ASN A 53 23.13 -9.42 -0.76
CA ASN A 53 23.68 -8.20 -1.37
C ASN A 53 25.10 -8.41 -1.95
N GLY A 54 25.57 -9.66 -2.07
CA GLY A 54 26.91 -10.00 -2.54
C GLY A 54 27.99 -10.03 -1.45
N ASP A 55 27.65 -9.63 -0.22
CA ASP A 55 28.51 -9.66 0.98
C ASP A 55 27.85 -10.46 2.14
N GLY A 56 26.84 -11.27 1.81
CA GLY A 56 26.03 -12.06 2.76
C GLY A 56 24.54 -11.69 2.77
N PHE A 57 23.74 -12.52 3.45
CA PHE A 57 22.31 -12.29 3.63
C PHE A 57 22.07 -11.18 4.67
N VAL A 58 21.35 -10.13 4.27
CA VAL A 58 20.89 -9.04 5.14
C VAL A 58 19.41 -9.21 5.40
N SER A 59 18.99 -9.13 6.67
CA SER A 59 17.59 -9.20 7.06
C SER A 59 16.90 -7.84 6.89
N ASN A 60 15.75 -7.84 6.22
CA ASN A 60 14.90 -6.68 6.02
C ASN A 60 13.47 -7.04 6.44
N ASN A 61 13.16 -6.75 7.69
CA ASN A 61 11.85 -7.02 8.26
C ASN A 61 10.98 -5.75 8.22
N ALA A 62 9.68 -5.93 8.00
CA ALA A 62 8.72 -4.84 8.03
C ALA A 62 7.42 -5.24 8.70
N THR A 63 6.82 -4.34 9.49
CA THR A 63 5.50 -4.48 10.08
C THR A 63 4.59 -3.35 9.63
N LEU A 64 3.34 -3.66 9.36
CA LEU A 64 2.32 -2.71 8.90
C LEU A 64 1.13 -2.76 9.86
N GLY A 65 0.70 -1.61 10.35
CA GLY A 65 -0.56 -1.42 11.03
C GLY A 65 -1.46 -0.48 10.22
N VAL A 66 -2.73 -0.83 10.07
CA VAL A 66 -3.74 0.02 9.43
C VAL A 66 -4.99 0.04 10.31
N VAL A 67 -5.56 1.22 10.47
CA VAL A 67 -6.89 1.41 11.08
C VAL A 67 -7.71 2.25 10.13
N ASN A 68 -8.93 1.82 9.85
CA ASN A 68 -9.85 2.56 9.00
C ASN A 68 -11.22 2.69 9.63
N LEU A 69 -11.87 3.82 9.35
CA LEU A 69 -13.23 4.11 9.76
C LEU A 69 -14.04 4.44 8.52
N ARG A 70 -15.13 3.71 8.31
CA ARG A 70 -16.08 3.92 7.24
C ARG A 70 -17.38 4.45 7.79
N TYR A 71 -17.89 5.50 7.15
CA TYR A 71 -19.19 6.07 7.46
C TYR A 71 -20.13 5.92 6.27
N HIS A 72 -21.24 5.23 6.47
CA HIS A 72 -22.33 5.04 5.53
C HIS A 72 -23.35 6.15 5.76
N ILE A 73 -23.35 7.15 4.88
CA ILE A 73 -24.24 8.30 4.95
C ILE A 73 -25.60 7.90 4.36
N VAL A 74 -26.68 8.33 5.03
CA VAL A 74 -28.03 8.15 4.52
C VAL A 74 -28.14 8.90 3.19
N HIS A 75 -28.57 8.21 2.12
CA HIS A 75 -28.57 8.65 0.70
C HIS A 75 -27.28 8.42 -0.10
N LYS A 76 -26.86 7.14 -0.23
CA LYS A 76 -25.97 6.68 -1.30
C LYS A 76 -24.56 7.32 -1.32
N TRP A 77 -24.09 7.81 -0.18
CA TRP A 77 -22.74 8.33 0.01
C TRP A 77 -22.03 7.51 1.08
N ASP A 78 -20.74 7.26 0.89
CA ASP A 78 -19.88 6.66 1.90
C ASP A 78 -18.65 7.56 2.09
N ALA A 79 -18.15 7.66 3.32
CA ALA A 79 -16.89 8.32 3.63
C ALA A 79 -15.93 7.33 4.28
N LEU A 80 -14.63 7.53 4.05
CA LEU A 80 -13.54 6.72 4.56
C LEU A 80 -12.46 7.63 5.12
N VAL A 81 -11.97 7.27 6.29
CA VAL A 81 -10.70 7.75 6.84
C VAL A 81 -9.86 6.53 7.18
N GLU A 82 -8.61 6.52 6.74
CA GLU A 82 -7.67 5.44 6.99
C GLU A 82 -6.34 6.01 7.47
N TYR A 83 -5.82 5.44 8.55
CA TYR A 83 -4.49 5.68 9.07
C TYR A 83 -3.65 4.42 8.89
N ARG A 84 -2.44 4.58 8.35
CA ARG A 84 -1.46 3.51 8.12
C ARG A 84 -0.16 3.87 8.85
N GLN A 85 0.48 2.86 9.40
CA GLN A 85 1.82 2.95 9.98
C GLN A 85 2.64 1.77 9.50
N LEU A 86 3.76 2.05 8.84
CA LEU A 86 4.72 1.06 8.39
C LEU A 86 6.00 1.23 9.20
N HIS A 87 6.49 0.16 9.80
CA HIS A 87 7.82 0.11 10.37
C HIS A 87 8.64 -0.86 9.55
N ALA A 88 9.75 -0.42 8.98
CA ALA A 88 10.65 -1.27 8.24
C ALA A 88 12.09 -1.02 8.69
N GLN A 89 12.89 -2.08 8.74
CA GLN A 89 14.22 -2.04 9.32
C GLN A 89 15.17 -1.11 8.56
N ASP A 90 14.97 -0.97 7.25
CA ASP A 90 15.84 -0.16 6.37
C ASP A 90 15.46 1.33 6.35
N ILE A 91 14.19 1.67 6.58
CA ILE A 91 13.63 3.02 6.40
C ILE A 91 13.05 3.62 7.69
N GLY A 92 12.95 2.85 8.78
CA GLY A 92 12.39 3.30 10.05
C GLY A 92 10.86 3.26 10.10
N THR A 93 10.27 4.27 10.74
CA THR A 93 8.81 4.38 10.94
C THR A 93 8.22 5.40 9.98
N ASP A 94 7.22 4.98 9.22
CA ASP A 94 6.44 5.83 8.34
C ASP A 94 4.94 5.77 8.67
N THR A 95 4.23 6.86 8.42
CA THR A 95 2.81 7.01 8.71
C THR A 95 2.09 7.76 7.60
N GLY A 96 0.86 7.33 7.30
CA GLY A 96 0.03 7.96 6.29
C GLY A 96 -1.43 8.02 6.69
N VAL A 97 -2.09 9.10 6.28
CA VAL A 97 -3.54 9.24 6.40
C VAL A 97 -4.13 9.35 5.01
N THR A 98 -5.20 8.63 4.74
CA THR A 98 -5.97 8.74 3.51
C THR A 98 -7.42 9.01 3.84
N THR A 99 -8.04 9.98 3.18
CA THR A 99 -9.49 10.19 3.26
C THR A 99 -10.11 10.07 1.88
N ALA A 100 -11.35 9.59 1.83
CA ALA A 100 -12.09 9.46 0.58
C ALA A 100 -13.59 9.57 0.81
N ILE A 101 -14.30 10.06 -0.21
CA ILE A 101 -15.76 10.10 -0.27
C ILE A 101 -16.19 9.36 -1.54
N TYR A 102 -17.21 8.53 -1.42
CA TYR A 102 -17.77 7.73 -2.50
C TYR A 102 -19.25 8.03 -2.67
N ARG A 103 -19.70 8.05 -3.91
CA ARG A 103 -21.10 8.16 -4.33
C ARG A 103 -21.50 6.89 -5.06
N HIS A 104 -22.61 6.27 -4.65
CA HIS A 104 -23.20 5.17 -5.42
C HIS A 104 -23.92 5.74 -6.65
N VAL A 105 -23.53 5.26 -7.83
CA VAL A 105 -24.13 5.60 -9.12
C VAL A 105 -24.88 4.37 -9.61
N GLY A 106 -26.21 4.45 -9.63
CA GLY A 106 -27.07 3.29 -9.90
C GLY A 106 -27.00 2.24 -8.78
N ASN A 107 -27.19 0.97 -9.14
CA ASN A 107 -27.20 -0.17 -8.21
C ASN A 107 -25.87 -0.94 -8.17
N ASN A 108 -24.96 -0.66 -9.11
CA ASN A 108 -23.82 -1.52 -9.42
C ASN A 108 -22.48 -0.79 -9.44
N MET A 109 -22.46 0.53 -9.24
CA MET A 109 -21.23 1.31 -9.35
C MET A 109 -21.09 2.31 -8.20
N LYS A 110 -19.86 2.54 -7.78
CA LYS A 110 -19.47 3.64 -6.89
C LYS A 110 -18.34 4.42 -7.55
N ILE A 111 -18.45 5.73 -7.53
CA ILE A 111 -17.35 6.64 -7.88
C ILE A 111 -16.95 7.38 -6.62
N GLY A 112 -15.66 7.52 -6.39
CA GLY A 112 -15.14 8.25 -5.25
C GLY A 112 -13.95 9.10 -5.61
N ALA A 113 -13.70 10.09 -4.77
CA ALA A 113 -12.50 10.91 -4.80
C ALA A 113 -11.93 11.00 -3.38
N GLY A 114 -10.62 11.13 -3.28
CA GLY A 114 -9.95 11.19 -2.00
C GLY A 114 -8.63 11.90 -2.07
N TYR A 115 -8.00 12.02 -0.91
CA TYR A 115 -6.68 12.61 -0.76
C TYR A 115 -5.83 11.75 0.17
N ASN A 116 -4.61 11.46 -0.27
CA ASN A 116 -3.60 10.83 0.57
C ASN A 116 -2.71 11.94 1.15
N PHE A 117 -2.70 12.04 2.48
CA PHE A 117 -1.88 12.96 3.27
C PHE A 117 -0.57 12.32 3.73
N GLY A 118 -0.28 11.10 3.27
CA GLY A 118 0.97 10.39 3.50
C GLY A 118 2.16 11.28 3.20
N LYS A 119 3.11 11.28 4.13
CA LYS A 119 4.35 12.04 4.02
C LYS A 119 5.42 11.09 3.48
N PHE A 120 5.31 10.58 2.25
CA PHE A 120 6.43 9.81 1.72
C PHE A 120 7.57 10.72 1.27
N SER A 121 8.78 10.26 1.59
CA SER A 121 9.97 10.30 0.74
C SER A 121 10.46 8.86 0.68
N ASP A 122 10.49 8.26 -0.51
CA ASP A 122 10.91 6.86 -0.73
C ASP A 122 12.40 6.76 -1.15
N ASP A 123 13.17 7.83 -0.94
CA ASP A 123 14.60 7.89 -1.26
C ASP A 123 15.40 8.24 0.01
N LEU A 124 16.33 7.36 0.38
CA LEU A 124 17.30 7.60 1.46
C LEU A 124 18.27 8.77 1.14
N ARG A 125 18.10 9.45 -0.01
CA ARG A 125 18.89 10.61 -0.44
C ARG A 125 18.07 11.81 -0.95
N ASP A 126 16.72 11.77 -0.96
CA ASP A 126 15.89 12.89 -1.42
C ASP A 126 15.28 13.68 -0.25
N VAL A 127 15.52 14.99 -0.24
CA VAL A 127 15.07 15.97 0.78
C VAL A 127 13.83 16.71 0.28
N THR A 128 12.90 16.01 -0.37
CA THR A 128 11.65 16.62 -0.85
C THR A 128 10.43 15.74 -0.57
N TYR A 129 9.97 15.73 0.68
CA TYR A 129 8.77 15.01 1.13
C TYR A 129 7.47 15.59 0.52
N ASN A 130 6.90 14.97 -0.52
CA ASN A 130 5.66 15.48 -1.15
C ASN A 130 4.74 14.42 -1.81
N ASP A 131 4.75 13.15 -1.40
CA ASP A 131 3.82 12.11 -1.93
C ASP A 131 2.41 12.17 -1.30
N LYS A 132 1.89 13.38 -1.23
CA LYS A 132 0.50 13.72 -0.91
C LYS A 132 -0.23 14.02 -2.20
N GLY A 133 -1.44 13.51 -2.37
CA GLY A 133 -2.11 13.60 -3.67
C GLY A 133 -3.59 13.30 -3.65
N ALA A 134 -4.31 13.99 -4.54
CA ALA A 134 -5.71 13.68 -4.83
C ALA A 134 -5.81 12.48 -5.77
N PHE A 135 -6.85 11.67 -5.59
CA PHE A 135 -7.13 10.54 -6.46
C PHE A 135 -8.63 10.39 -6.72
N ILE A 136 -8.95 9.66 -7.78
CA ILE A 136 -10.31 9.24 -8.14
C ILE A 136 -10.33 7.71 -8.18
N ASN A 137 -11.42 7.10 -7.73
CA ASN A 137 -11.62 5.66 -7.70
C ASN A 137 -13.00 5.30 -8.27
N ILE A 138 -13.09 4.26 -9.10
CA ILE A 138 -14.33 3.75 -9.68
C ILE A 138 -14.40 2.25 -9.38
N ILE A 139 -15.48 1.84 -8.70
CA ILE A 139 -15.73 0.45 -8.31
C ILE A 139 -17.03 0.01 -8.95
N ALA A 140 -17.00 -1.02 -9.79
CA ALA A 140 -18.18 -1.59 -10.44
C ALA A 140 -18.35 -3.07 -10.04
N LYS A 141 -19.61 -3.49 -9.85
CA LYS A 141 -20.00 -4.88 -9.56
C LYS A 141 -21.02 -5.35 -10.60
N PHE A 142 -20.73 -6.45 -11.28
CA PHE A 142 -21.57 -7.09 -12.30
C PHE A 142 -22.22 -8.37 -11.76
#